data_AF-A0ABD5MQK1-F1
#
_entry.id   AF-A0ABD5MQK1-F1
#
_cell.length_a   1.000
_cell.length_b   1.000
_cell.length_c   1.000
_cell.angle_alpha   90.00
_cell.angle_beta   90.00
_cell.angle_gamma   90.00
#
_symmetry.space_group_name_H-M   'P 1'
#
loop_
_entity.id
_entity.type
_entity.pdbx_description
1 polymer ?
#
loop_
_entity_poly.entity_id
_entity_poly.type
_entity_poly.pdbx_seq_one_letter_code
_entity_poly.pdbx_strand_id
1 'polypeptide(L)'
;TPTDTPTDTPTDTPTDTPTDTPTETTTTTEPNLAGISFIAFCVEGGTQQVNDPCPEGESLLVKFEWNGNAFAPEGGDDEGVEITDVVTNDEGEPIESDWSSEETVSTVVVKSSTDECTFSGGTSGSVTSCGPPNSQQQIGTGIGPLNSITPLQVLPFVGVALAARLALRREEH
;
A
#
# COMPACT_ATOMS: atom_id res chain seq x y z
N THR A 1 48.97 70.13 38.28
CA THR A 1 48.10 69.00 38.63
C THR A 1 47.21 68.73 37.43
N PRO A 2 47.32 67.58 36.74
CA PRO A 2 46.44 67.27 35.62
C PRO A 2 45.09 66.76 36.13
N THR A 3 44.01 67.02 35.40
CA THR A 3 42.70 66.41 35.65
C THR A 3 42.22 65.82 34.35
N ASP A 4 42.33 64.49 34.27
CA ASP A 4 41.71 63.66 33.24
C ASP A 4 40.19 63.72 33.40
N THR A 5 39.46 63.81 32.29
CA THR A 5 38.02 63.51 32.28
C THR A 5 37.76 62.58 31.10
N PRO A 6 37.52 61.27 31.33
CA PRO A 6 37.08 60.39 30.28
C PRO A 6 35.64 60.76 29.91
N THR A 7 35.38 60.88 28.60
CA THR A 7 34.03 61.01 28.04
C THR A 7 33.55 59.61 27.67
N ASP A 8 32.69 59.04 28.50
CA ASP A 8 32.00 57.79 28.20
C ASP A 8 30.90 58.06 27.15
N THR A 9 31.03 57.43 25.98
CA THR A 9 29.95 57.39 24.98
C THR A 9 29.24 56.05 25.14
N PRO A 10 27.94 56.00 25.49
CA PRO A 10 27.22 54.74 25.53
C PRO A 10 27.03 54.23 24.08
N THR A 11 27.49 53.02 23.83
CA THR A 11 27.16 52.26 22.61
C THR A 11 25.80 51.61 22.85
N ASP A 12 24.78 52.06 22.12
CA ASP A 12 23.49 51.37 22.06
C ASP A 12 23.65 50.05 21.31
N THR A 13 23.67 48.93 22.04
CA THR A 13 23.53 47.59 21.46
C THR A 13 22.05 47.35 21.18
N PRO A 14 21.63 47.07 19.93
CA PRO A 14 20.26 46.68 19.66
C PRO A 14 19.98 45.34 20.34
N THR A 15 18.97 45.33 21.21
CA THR A 15 18.42 44.11 21.81
C THR A 15 17.69 43.33 20.70
N ASP A 16 18.25 42.18 20.32
CA ASP A 16 17.57 41.21 19.47
C ASP A 16 16.23 40.81 20.14
N THR A 17 15.13 41.18 19.49
CA THR A 17 13.80 40.69 19.88
C THR A 17 13.68 39.27 19.32
N PRO A 18 13.57 38.22 20.17
CA PRO A 18 13.26 36.89 19.66
C PRO A 18 11.90 36.97 18.98
N THR A 19 11.88 36.70 17.67
CA THR A 19 10.63 36.47 16.97
C THR A 19 10.20 35.06 17.34
N ASP A 20 9.34 34.96 18.36
CA ASP A 20 8.60 33.73 18.65
C ASP A 20 7.68 33.46 17.44
N THR A 21 8.21 32.72 16.47
CA THR A 21 7.38 32.12 15.44
C THR A 21 6.60 31.02 16.15
N PRO A 22 5.27 31.09 16.26
CA PRO A 22 4.51 29.98 16.78
C PRO A 22 4.78 28.79 15.86
N THR A 23 5.46 27.77 16.39
CA THR A 23 5.44 26.45 15.78
C THR A 23 4.00 25.99 15.88
N GLU A 24 3.26 26.13 14.78
CA GLU A 24 1.98 25.47 14.58
C GLU A 24 2.26 23.96 14.70
N THR A 25 2.07 23.42 15.90
CA THR A 25 1.96 21.98 16.08
C THR A 25 0.67 21.60 15.37
N THR A 26 0.76 21.32 14.08
CA THR A 26 -0.28 20.59 13.38
C THR A 26 -0.41 19.28 14.10
N THR A 27 -1.42 19.17 14.97
CA THR A 27 -1.92 17.88 15.43
C THR A 27 -2.43 17.18 14.17
N THR A 28 -1.52 16.51 13.46
CA THR A 28 -1.87 15.57 12.42
C THR A 28 -2.80 14.60 13.09
N THR A 29 -4.09 14.71 12.78
CA THR A 29 -5.07 13.73 13.20
C THR A 29 -4.62 12.46 12.50
N GLU A 30 -3.98 11.57 13.25
CA GLU A 30 -3.44 10.34 12.73
C GLU A 30 -4.59 9.62 12.02
N PRO A 31 -4.44 9.30 10.73
CA PRO A 31 -5.53 8.71 9.99
C PRO A 31 -5.79 7.36 10.64
N ASN A 32 -6.95 7.22 11.26
CA ASN A 32 -7.42 5.96 11.82
C ASN A 32 -7.66 5.03 10.63
N LEU A 33 -6.62 4.34 10.18
CA LEU A 33 -6.64 3.39 9.07
C LEU A 33 -6.57 1.98 9.63
N ALA A 34 -7.16 1.02 8.92
CA ALA A 34 -7.02 -0.39 9.30
C ALA A 34 -5.56 -0.85 9.13
N GLY A 35 -5.08 -1.71 10.04
CA GLY A 35 -3.81 -2.39 9.85
C GLY A 35 -3.74 -3.20 8.55
N ILE A 36 -2.62 -3.09 7.85
CA ILE A 36 -2.24 -3.95 6.72
C ILE A 36 -1.96 -5.36 7.28
N SER A 37 -2.70 -6.34 6.76
CA SER A 37 -2.55 -7.75 7.10
C SER A 37 -1.48 -8.43 6.24
N PHE A 38 -1.46 -8.15 4.93
CA PHE A 38 -0.43 -8.64 4.03
C PHE A 38 -0.16 -7.68 2.87
N ILE A 39 1.04 -7.83 2.29
CA ILE A 39 1.46 -7.21 1.04
C ILE A 39 1.93 -8.33 0.11
N ALA A 40 1.34 -8.44 -1.07
CA ALA A 40 1.72 -9.42 -2.09
C ALA A 40 2.27 -8.71 -3.33
N PHE A 41 3.38 -9.21 -3.84
CA PHE A 41 4.05 -8.68 -5.02
C PHE A 41 3.81 -9.64 -6.19
N CYS A 42 3.31 -9.10 -7.29
CA CYS A 42 2.93 -9.86 -8.47
C CYS A 42 3.84 -9.52 -9.64
N VAL A 43 4.07 -10.51 -10.52
CA VAL A 43 4.83 -10.33 -11.77
C VAL A 43 4.00 -10.82 -12.96
N GLU A 44 4.22 -10.22 -14.13
CA GLU A 44 3.51 -10.60 -15.37
C GLU A 44 3.91 -12.02 -15.84
N GLY A 45 2.96 -12.72 -16.47
CA GLY A 45 3.28 -13.86 -17.34
C GLY A 45 3.47 -15.20 -16.64
N GLY A 46 3.08 -15.33 -15.38
CA GLY A 46 3.07 -16.61 -14.68
C GLY A 46 1.72 -17.33 -14.69
N THR A 47 1.67 -18.51 -14.05
CA THR A 47 0.42 -19.25 -13.82
C THR A 47 -0.19 -18.88 -12.47
N GLN A 48 -1.34 -18.20 -12.49
CA GLN A 48 -2.10 -17.89 -11.27
C GLN A 48 -2.40 -19.17 -10.48
N GLN A 49 -2.01 -19.20 -9.21
CA GLN A 49 -2.36 -20.30 -8.32
C GLN A 49 -3.77 -20.10 -7.73
N VAL A 50 -4.41 -21.19 -7.31
CA VAL A 50 -5.69 -21.10 -6.62
C VAL A 50 -5.48 -20.39 -5.28
N ASN A 51 -6.20 -19.29 -5.05
CA ASN A 51 -6.08 -18.38 -3.90
C ASN A 51 -4.87 -17.45 -3.92
N ASP A 52 -4.24 -17.26 -5.08
CA ASP A 52 -3.26 -16.19 -5.27
C ASP A 52 -3.98 -14.81 -5.25
N PRO A 53 -3.55 -13.84 -4.42
CA PRO A 53 -4.12 -12.49 -4.43
C PRO A 53 -3.83 -11.72 -5.72
N CYS A 54 -2.93 -12.21 -6.58
CA CYS A 54 -2.55 -11.53 -7.82
C CYS A 54 -3.67 -11.51 -8.87
N PRO A 55 -3.78 -10.43 -9.68
CA PRO A 55 -4.73 -10.34 -10.79
C PRO A 55 -4.58 -11.47 -11.83
N GLU A 56 -5.62 -11.67 -12.64
CA GLU A 56 -5.59 -12.66 -13.72
C GLU A 56 -4.46 -12.36 -14.73
N GLY A 57 -3.65 -13.38 -15.05
CA GLY A 57 -2.51 -13.26 -15.96
C GLY A 57 -1.19 -12.87 -15.29
N GLU A 58 -1.22 -12.62 -13.98
CA GLU A 58 -0.03 -12.41 -13.14
C GLU A 58 0.23 -13.63 -12.25
N SER A 59 1.36 -13.63 -11.56
CA SER A 59 1.67 -14.63 -10.53
C SER A 59 2.36 -14.01 -9.33
N LEU A 60 2.10 -14.61 -8.17
CA LEU A 60 2.76 -14.25 -6.94
C LEU A 60 4.28 -14.46 -7.06
N LEU A 61 5.02 -13.37 -6.87
CA LEU A 61 6.46 -13.41 -6.61
C LEU A 61 6.67 -13.78 -5.15
N VAL A 62 6.16 -12.95 -4.24
CA VAL A 62 6.27 -13.16 -2.79
C VAL A 62 5.11 -12.47 -2.07
N LYS A 63 4.71 -13.05 -0.94
CA LYS A 63 3.71 -12.47 -0.03
C LYS A 63 4.34 -12.26 1.33
N PHE A 64 4.18 -11.08 1.89
CA PHE A 64 4.59 -10.76 3.24
C PHE A 64 3.39 -10.61 4.15
N GLU A 65 3.44 -11.24 5.32
CA GLU A 65 2.42 -11.10 6.36
C GLU A 65 2.97 -10.35 7.57
N TRP A 66 2.14 -9.49 8.16
CA TRP A 66 2.47 -8.84 9.41
C TRP A 66 2.35 -9.82 10.58
N ASN A 67 3.44 -10.04 11.31
CA ASN A 67 3.47 -10.97 12.44
C ASN A 67 3.34 -10.31 13.83
N GLY A 68 3.01 -9.01 13.86
CA GLY A 68 2.96 -8.20 15.09
C GLY A 68 4.21 -7.36 15.35
N ASN A 69 5.31 -7.59 14.62
CA ASN A 69 6.54 -6.80 14.78
C ASN A 69 7.17 -6.38 13.45
N ALA A 70 7.11 -7.24 12.43
CA ALA A 70 7.62 -6.96 11.10
C ALA A 70 6.79 -7.71 10.05
N PHE A 71 6.91 -7.26 8.81
CA PHE A 71 6.51 -8.06 7.66
C PHE A 71 7.49 -9.21 7.46
N ALA A 72 6.98 -10.43 7.32
CA ALA A 72 7.79 -11.62 7.06
C ALA A 72 7.28 -12.34 5.80
N PRO A 73 8.18 -12.82 4.92
CA PRO A 73 7.77 -13.52 3.71
C PRO A 73 7.14 -14.88 4.06
N GLU A 74 6.00 -15.18 3.46
CA GLU A 74 5.41 -16.50 3.47
C GLU A 74 6.17 -17.41 2.51
N GLY A 75 6.64 -18.56 2.99
CA GLY A 75 7.42 -19.51 2.18
C GLY A 75 8.93 -19.43 2.38
N GLY A 76 9.42 -18.44 3.13
CA GLY A 76 10.78 -18.38 3.67
C GLY A 76 11.73 -17.44 2.92
N ASP A 77 11.75 -17.50 1.60
CA ASP A 77 12.58 -16.61 0.78
C ASP A 77 11.78 -15.34 0.42
N ASP A 78 12.45 -14.20 0.42
CA ASP A 78 11.88 -12.88 0.12
C ASP A 78 11.89 -12.55 -1.39
N GLU A 79 12.47 -13.45 -2.20
CA GLU A 79 12.61 -13.31 -3.66
C GLU A 79 13.22 -11.94 -4.07
N GLY A 80 14.14 -11.41 -3.25
CA GLY A 80 14.81 -10.13 -3.49
C GLY A 80 13.90 -8.90 -3.27
N VAL A 81 12.76 -9.08 -2.60
CA VAL A 81 11.88 -7.97 -2.19
C VAL A 81 12.18 -7.57 -0.74
N GLU A 82 12.37 -6.28 -0.51
CA GLU A 82 12.59 -5.72 0.83
C GLU A 82 11.45 -4.78 1.20
N ILE A 83 10.96 -4.86 2.44
CA ILE A 83 9.97 -3.94 3.01
C ILE A 83 10.65 -3.06 4.05
N THR A 84 10.49 -1.75 3.91
CA THR A 84 11.17 -0.72 4.72
C THR A 84 10.19 0.38 5.14
N ASP A 85 10.65 1.24 6.06
CA ASP A 85 9.92 2.44 6.49
C ASP A 85 8.45 2.19 6.88
N VAL A 86 8.22 1.10 7.63
CA VAL A 86 6.88 0.73 8.12
C VAL A 86 6.38 1.80 9.09
N VAL A 87 5.28 2.46 8.72
CA VAL A 87 4.54 3.38 9.58
C VAL A 87 3.40 2.61 10.22
N THR A 88 3.29 2.68 11.54
CA THR A 88 2.21 2.04 12.31
C THR A 88 1.24 3.06 12.89
N ASN A 89 -0.02 2.66 13.10
CA ASN A 89 -0.99 3.43 13.88
C ASN A 89 -0.71 3.36 15.39
N ASP A 90 -1.51 4.08 16.19
CA ASP A 90 -1.52 4.03 17.67
C ASP A 90 -1.64 2.62 18.28
N GLU A 91 -2.16 1.64 17.53
CA GLU A 91 -2.30 0.23 17.96
C GLU A 91 -1.08 -0.62 17.60
N GLY A 92 -0.07 -0.04 16.92
CA GLY A 92 1.12 -0.74 16.45
C GLY A 92 0.87 -1.59 15.19
N GLU A 93 -0.24 -1.38 14.49
CA GLU A 93 -0.52 -2.05 13.22
C GLU A 93 0.04 -1.24 12.04
N PRO A 94 0.64 -1.88 11.03
CA PRO A 94 1.23 -1.18 9.89
C PRO A 94 0.12 -0.54 9.04
N ILE A 95 0.25 0.73 8.70
CA ILE A 95 -0.72 1.46 7.85
C ILE A 95 -0.09 1.98 6.56
N GLU A 96 1.24 2.04 6.51
CA GLU A 96 2.01 2.44 5.32
C GLU A 96 3.38 1.76 5.37
N SER A 97 3.97 1.50 4.20
CA SER A 97 5.32 0.96 4.10
C SER A 97 5.92 1.25 2.73
N ASP A 98 7.24 1.42 2.69
CA ASP A 98 8.02 1.44 1.47
C ASP A 98 8.50 0.02 1.12
N TRP A 99 8.77 -0.20 -0.17
CA TRP A 99 9.30 -1.46 -0.66
C TRP A 99 10.26 -1.27 -1.83
N SER A 100 11.16 -2.24 -1.99
CA SER A 100 12.04 -2.38 -3.17
C SER A 100 12.13 -3.83 -3.61
N SER A 101 12.47 -4.06 -4.88
CA SER A 101 12.61 -5.40 -5.47
C SER A 101 13.77 -5.46 -6.46
N GLU A 102 14.49 -6.58 -6.49
CA GLU A 102 15.48 -6.90 -7.53
C GLU A 102 14.82 -7.18 -8.89
N GLU A 103 13.54 -7.58 -8.89
CA GLU A 103 12.74 -7.84 -10.09
C GLU A 103 11.69 -6.75 -10.34
N THR A 104 11.20 -6.64 -11.57
CA THR A 104 10.12 -5.70 -11.90
C THR A 104 8.78 -6.30 -11.49
N VAL A 105 8.18 -5.73 -10.44
CA VAL A 105 6.82 -6.05 -9.99
C VAL A 105 5.81 -5.40 -10.94
N SER A 106 4.75 -6.11 -11.35
CA SER A 106 3.63 -5.55 -12.13
C SER A 106 2.60 -4.87 -11.25
N THR A 107 2.19 -5.56 -10.19
CA THR A 107 1.14 -5.13 -9.28
C THR A 107 1.54 -5.44 -7.84
N VAL A 108 1.26 -4.51 -6.93
CA VAL A 108 1.33 -4.77 -5.48
C VAL A 108 -0.09 -4.85 -4.94
N VAL A 109 -0.43 -5.95 -4.29
CA VAL A 109 -1.74 -6.18 -3.67
C VAL A 109 -1.60 -6.04 -2.16
N VAL A 110 -2.39 -5.16 -1.57
CA VAL A 110 -2.38 -4.90 -0.13
C VAL A 110 -3.74 -5.26 0.42
N LYS A 111 -3.74 -6.02 1.51
CA LYS A 111 -4.96 -6.29 2.25
C LYS A 111 -4.91 -5.63 3.61
N SER A 112 -5.94 -4.85 3.92
CA SER A 112 -6.14 -4.22 5.21
C SER A 112 -7.53 -4.59 5.72
N SER A 113 -7.60 -5.31 6.84
CA SER A 113 -8.86 -5.85 7.36
C SER A 113 -9.61 -6.70 6.32
N THR A 114 -10.82 -6.28 5.93
CA THR A 114 -11.66 -6.94 4.93
C THR A 114 -11.45 -6.41 3.51
N ASP A 115 -10.71 -5.31 3.36
CA ASP A 115 -10.53 -4.63 2.09
C ASP A 115 -9.20 -4.98 1.44
N GLU A 116 -9.20 -5.01 0.12
CA GLU A 116 -8.04 -5.30 -0.72
C GLU A 116 -7.90 -4.20 -1.78
N CYS A 117 -6.68 -3.73 -1.97
CA CYS A 117 -6.34 -2.69 -2.93
C CYS A 117 -5.11 -3.07 -3.73
N THR A 118 -5.04 -2.50 -4.93
CA THR A 118 -3.93 -2.70 -5.85
C THR A 118 -3.19 -1.39 -6.08
N PHE A 119 -1.87 -1.48 -6.13
CA PHE A 119 -0.96 -0.40 -6.45
C PHE A 119 -0.16 -0.77 -7.70
N SER A 120 0.26 0.24 -8.46
CA SER A 120 1.16 0.05 -9.57
C SER A 120 2.50 -0.50 -9.08
N GLY A 121 3.05 -1.48 -9.80
CA GLY A 121 4.37 -2.03 -9.53
C GLY A 121 5.53 -1.17 -10.04
N GLY A 122 6.70 -1.78 -10.12
CA GLY A 122 8.00 -1.17 -10.39
C GLY A 122 9.12 -1.99 -9.71
N THR A 123 10.28 -1.38 -9.54
CA THR A 123 11.37 -1.95 -8.70
C THR A 123 11.37 -1.37 -7.28
N SER A 124 10.49 -0.40 -7.00
CA SER A 124 10.30 0.22 -5.70
C SER A 124 9.00 1.01 -5.67
N GLY A 125 8.45 1.23 -4.48
CA GLY A 125 7.29 2.08 -4.29
C GLY A 125 6.88 2.18 -2.84
N SER A 126 5.71 2.76 -2.62
CA SER A 126 5.08 2.89 -1.31
C SER A 126 3.67 2.34 -1.39
N VAL A 127 3.21 1.74 -0.30
CA VAL A 127 1.84 1.24 -0.15
C VAL A 127 1.19 1.79 1.11
N THR A 128 -0.12 1.99 1.05
CA THR A 128 -0.92 2.48 2.18
C THR A 128 -2.13 1.59 2.38
N SER A 129 -2.59 1.47 3.62
CA SER A 129 -3.84 0.81 3.95
C SER A 129 -5.04 1.43 3.19
N CYS A 130 -5.96 0.57 2.73
CA CYS A 130 -7.11 0.98 1.93
C CYS A 130 -8.47 0.80 2.63
N GLY A 131 -8.49 0.30 3.86
CA GLY A 131 -9.72 0.08 4.63
C GLY A 131 -10.02 1.20 5.64
N PRO A 132 -11.30 1.52 5.88
CA PRO A 132 -11.68 2.30 7.04
C PRO A 132 -11.23 1.55 8.32
N PRO A 133 -10.97 2.26 9.42
CA PRO A 133 -10.49 1.62 10.63
C PRO A 133 -11.51 0.63 11.16
N ASN A 134 -11.03 -0.50 11.68
CA ASN A 134 -11.84 -1.63 12.15
C ASN A 134 -12.95 -1.22 13.16
N SER A 135 -12.79 -0.09 13.85
CA SER A 135 -13.77 0.44 14.80
C SER A 135 -15.00 1.12 14.17
N GLN A 136 -15.04 1.29 12.84
CA GLN A 136 -16.17 1.90 12.12
C GLN A 136 -16.91 0.93 11.18
N GLN A 137 -16.84 -0.39 11.39
CA GLN A 137 -17.98 -1.25 11.05
C GLN A 137 -19.15 -0.92 11.98
N GLN A 138 -19.70 0.27 11.75
CA GLN A 138 -20.86 0.83 12.37
C GLN A 138 -21.96 -0.20 12.17
N ILE A 139 -22.50 -0.66 13.30
CA ILE A 139 -23.68 -1.49 13.39
C ILE A 139 -24.83 -0.69 12.75
N GLY A 140 -24.90 -0.71 11.43
CA GLY A 140 -25.86 -0.02 10.60
C GLY A 140 -27.06 -0.92 10.38
N THR A 141 -27.81 -1.20 11.43
CA THR A 141 -29.21 -1.60 11.28
C THR A 141 -29.96 -0.44 10.62
N GLY A 142 -30.19 -0.45 9.30
CA GLY A 142 -30.95 0.65 8.70
C GLY A 142 -30.99 0.81 7.18
N ILE A 143 -31.51 -0.18 6.46
CA ILE A 143 -32.36 -0.06 5.25
C ILE A 143 -32.12 1.12 4.27
N GLY A 144 -31.37 0.86 3.17
CA GLY A 144 -31.68 1.32 1.79
C GLY A 144 -30.83 2.45 1.16
N PRO A 145 -30.91 2.70 -0.17
CA PRO A 145 -31.42 1.88 -1.26
C PRO A 145 -30.34 1.39 -2.24
N LEU A 146 -30.62 0.26 -2.89
CA LEU A 146 -29.92 -0.29 -4.05
C LEU A 146 -29.87 0.75 -5.20
N ASN A 147 -28.67 1.23 -5.53
CA ASN A 147 -28.39 1.85 -6.83
C ASN A 147 -26.95 1.51 -7.24
N SER A 148 -26.75 0.25 -7.67
CA SER A 148 -25.67 -0.07 -8.59
C SER A 148 -26.31 -0.67 -9.84
N ILE A 149 -26.59 0.22 -10.79
CA ILE A 149 -27.04 -0.15 -12.12
C ILE A 149 -25.76 -0.46 -12.89
N THR A 150 -25.39 -1.74 -12.95
CA THR A 150 -24.42 -2.21 -13.93
C THR A 150 -25.05 -2.06 -15.32
N PRO A 151 -24.38 -1.40 -16.29
CA PRO A 151 -24.80 -1.48 -17.67
C PRO A 151 -24.62 -2.93 -18.12
N LEU A 152 -25.76 -3.56 -18.45
CA LEU A 152 -25.83 -4.88 -19.05
C LEU A 152 -25.15 -4.81 -20.43
N GLN A 153 -23.86 -5.16 -20.49
CA GLN A 153 -23.19 -5.33 -21.77
C GLN A 153 -23.75 -6.58 -22.45
N VAL A 154 -24.52 -6.36 -23.50
CA VAL A 154 -24.99 -7.39 -24.42
C VAL A 154 -23.77 -7.99 -25.12
N LEU A 155 -23.33 -9.16 -24.65
CA LEU A 155 -22.33 -9.96 -25.35
C LEU A 155 -22.94 -10.46 -26.67
N PRO A 156 -22.35 -10.17 -27.84
CA PRO A 156 -22.68 -10.91 -29.05
C PRO A 156 -22.21 -12.35 -28.87
N PHE A 157 -23.14 -13.29 -28.87
CA PHE A 157 -22.87 -14.71 -29.04
C PHE A 157 -22.14 -14.92 -30.38
N VAL A 158 -20.81 -14.94 -30.36
CA VAL A 158 -20.01 -15.47 -31.45
C VAL A 158 -20.01 -16.98 -31.30
N GLY A 159 -20.74 -17.65 -32.18
CA GLY A 159 -20.84 -19.11 -32.23
C GLY A 159 -19.47 -19.74 -32.39
N VAL A 160 -19.04 -20.48 -31.37
CA VAL A 160 -17.90 -21.39 -31.46
C VAL A 160 -18.35 -22.61 -32.26
N ALA A 161 -17.92 -22.68 -33.53
CA ALA A 161 -18.05 -23.87 -34.34
C ALA A 161 -17.13 -24.97 -33.78
N LEU A 162 -17.74 -25.99 -33.18
CA LEU A 162 -17.08 -27.21 -32.72
C LEU A 162 -16.63 -28.02 -33.95
N ALA A 163 -15.39 -27.84 -34.40
CA ALA A 163 -14.79 -28.69 -35.41
C ALA A 163 -14.30 -29.99 -34.74
N ALA A 164 -15.13 -31.04 -34.79
CA ALA A 164 -14.74 -32.39 -34.43
C ALA A 164 -13.63 -32.89 -35.37
N ARG A 165 -12.38 -32.93 -34.91
CA ARG A 165 -11.31 -33.67 -35.58
C ARG A 165 -11.40 -35.14 -35.17
N LEU A 166 -12.06 -35.91 -36.02
CA LEU A 166 -12.05 -37.36 -36.02
C LEU A 166 -10.62 -37.85 -36.33
N ALA A 167 -9.86 -38.25 -35.31
CA ALA A 167 -8.58 -38.92 -35.48
C ALA A 167 -8.84 -40.40 -35.77
N LEU A 168 -8.88 -40.74 -37.06
CA LEU A 168 -8.91 -42.09 -37.59
C LEU A 168 -7.49 -42.45 -38.01
N ARG A 169 -6.82 -43.36 -37.29
CA ARG A 169 -5.63 -44.12 -37.74
C ARG A 169 -5.15 -45.02 -36.61
N ARG A 170 -4.70 -46.26 -36.82
CA ARG A 170 -4.79 -47.26 -37.89
C ARG A 170 -4.08 -48.45 -37.25
N GLU A 171 -4.78 -49.58 -37.11
CA GLU A 171 -4.17 -50.87 -36.82
C GLU A 171 -3.20 -51.22 -37.96
N GLU A 172 -1.95 -51.54 -37.62
CA GLU A 172 -1.13 -52.47 -38.40
C GLU A 172 -0.33 -53.37 -37.45
N HIS A 173 -0.70 -54.65 -37.49
CA HIS A 173 0.07 -55.89 -37.25
C HIS A 173 0.83 -56.10 -35.93
#